data_AF-A0A2P1ERQ7-F1
#
_entry.id   AF-A0A2P1ERQ7-F1
#
_cell.length_a   1.000
_cell.length_b   1.000
_cell.length_c   1.000
_cell.angle_alpha   90.00
_cell.angle_beta   90.00
_cell.angle_gamma   90.00
#
_symmetry.space_group_name_H-M   'P 1'
#
loop_
_entity.id
_entity.type
_entity.pdbx_description
1 polymer ?
#
loop_
_entity_poly.entity_id
_entity_poly.type
_entity_poly.pdbx_seq_one_letter_code
_entity_poly.pdbx_strand_id
1 'polypeptide(L)' 'LIETANGLLQGTLEKSYNGRLFSSFEGIPFARPPVGELRFEAPKEP' A
#
# COMPACT_ATOMS: atom_id res chain seq x y z
N LEU A 1 -11.75 -4.26 6.43
CA LEU A 1 -11.45 -2.83 6.16
C LEU A 1 -10.60 -2.31 7.30
N ILE A 2 -9.56 -1.55 7.00
CA ILE A 2 -8.71 -0.89 8.00
C ILE A 2 -8.54 0.59 7.63
N GLU A 3 -8.50 1.47 8.61
CA GLU A 3 -8.32 2.90 8.42
C GLU A 3 -6.84 3.28 8.55
N THR A 4 -6.38 4.17 7.68
CA THR A 4 -5.03 4.75 7.70
C THR A 4 -5.13 6.27 7.65
N ALA A 5 -4.00 6.96 7.82
CA ALA A 5 -3.95 8.42 7.65
C ALA A 5 -4.44 8.89 6.27
N ASN A 6 -4.37 8.02 5.26
CA ASN A 6 -4.68 8.33 3.86
C ASN A 6 -5.97 7.66 3.37
N GLY A 7 -6.80 7.14 4.29
CA GLY A 7 -8.12 6.55 3.98
C GLY A 7 -8.24 5.06 4.30
N LEU A 8 -9.32 4.45 3.80
CA LEU A 8 -9.67 3.05 4.06
C LEU A 8 -8.98 2.08 3.10
N LEU A 9 -8.45 0.99 3.65
CA LEU A 9 -7.85 -0.10 2.91
C LEU A 9 -8.64 -1.39 3.07
N GLN A 10 -8.72 -2.16 2.00
CA GLN A 10 -9.23 -3.52 1.99
C GLN A 10 -8.10 -4.48 1.60
N GLY A 11 -7.75 -5.38 2.50
CA GLY A 11 -6.82 -6.47 2.25
C GLY A 11 -7.54 -7.77 1.91
N THR A 12 -6.74 -8.82 1.77
CA THR A 12 -7.17 -10.21 1.50
C THR A 12 -6.73 -11.13 2.63
N LEU A 13 -7.32 -12.32 2.72
CA LEU A 13 -6.77 -13.42 3.51
C LEU A 13 -5.97 -14.32 2.57
N GLU A 14 -4.72 -14.54 2.92
CA GLU A 14 -3.80 -15.36 2.14
C GLU A 14 -3.21 -16.49 2.96
N LYS A 15 -2.62 -17.47 2.27
CA LYS A 15 -2.07 -18.67 2.87
C LYS A 15 -0.55 -18.67 2.68
N SER A 16 0.18 -18.78 3.79
CA SER A 16 1.63 -18.93 3.76
C SER A 16 2.04 -20.29 3.14
N TYR A 17 3.33 -20.45 2.82
CA TYR A 17 3.87 -21.70 2.30
C TYR A 17 3.61 -22.92 3.20
N ASN A 18 3.62 -22.74 4.52
CA ASN A 18 3.29 -23.80 5.49
C ASN A 18 1.79 -23.90 5.83
N GLY A 19 0.95 -23.14 5.14
CA GLY A 19 -0.49 -23.26 5.18
C GLY A 19 -1.23 -22.41 6.21
N ARG A 20 -0.53 -21.53 6.94
CA ARG A 20 -1.13 -20.59 7.88
C ARG A 20 -1.84 -19.46 7.11
N LEU A 21 -3.08 -19.16 7.52
CA LEU A 21 -3.79 -17.99 7.03
C LEU A 21 -3.27 -16.70 7.68
N PHE A 22 -3.14 -15.64 6.90
CA PHE A 22 -2.77 -14.30 7.36
C PHE A 22 -3.47 -13.22 6.53
N SER A 23 -3.64 -12.02 7.10
CA SER A 23 -4.17 -10.87 6.37
C SER A 23 -3.06 -10.23 5.54
N SER A 24 -3.26 -10.09 4.23
CA SER A 24 -2.34 -9.43 3.29
C SER A 24 -2.91 -8.09 2.84
N PHE A 25 -2.05 -7.07 2.80
CA PHE A 25 -2.37 -5.75 2.27
C PHE A 25 -1.19 -5.30 1.40
N GLU A 26 -1.39 -5.29 0.09
CA GLU A 26 -0.34 -5.03 -0.89
C GLU A 26 -0.63 -3.77 -1.70
N GLY A 27 0.44 -3.15 -2.24
CA GLY A 27 0.30 -2.00 -3.13
C GLY A 27 -0.24 -0.71 -2.48
N ILE A 28 -0.16 -0.60 -1.14
CA ILE A 28 -0.64 0.58 -0.41
C ILE A 28 0.18 1.83 -0.84
N PRO A 29 -0.45 2.86 -1.42
CA PRO A 29 0.24 4.09 -1.78
C PRO A 29 0.75 4.82 -0.53
N PHE A 30 2.06 5.13 -0.52
CA PHE A 30 2.70 5.93 0.53
C PHE A 30 3.29 7.25 0.00
N ALA A 31 3.25 7.46 -1.31
CA ALA A 31 3.72 8.66 -1.96
C ALA A 31 3.01 8.85 -3.30
N ARG A 32 2.98 10.08 -3.81
CA ARG A 32 2.51 10.36 -5.18
C ARG A 32 3.43 9.71 -6.22
N PRO A 33 2.89 9.25 -7.36
CA PRO A 33 3.71 8.74 -8.45
C PRO A 33 4.76 9.76 -8.91
N PRO A 34 6.07 9.41 -8.99
CA PRO A 34 7.15 10.34 -9.35
C PRO A 34 7.24 10.51 -10.88
N VAL A 35 6.16 10.98 -11.50
CA VAL A 35 6.02 11.17 -12.95
C VAL A 35 5.92 12.65 -13.30
N GLY A 36 6.24 13.00 -14.56
CA GLY A 36 6.26 14.39 -15.02
C GLY A 36 7.25 15.24 -14.22
N GLU A 37 6.80 16.39 -13.74
CA GLU A 37 7.57 17.33 -12.91
C GLU A 37 7.99 16.75 -11.54
N LEU A 38 7.40 15.64 -11.10
CA LEU A 38 7.80 14.97 -9.86
C LEU A 38 8.97 14.00 -10.08
N ARG A 39 9.41 13.77 -11.33
CA ARG A 39 10.56 12.92 -11.60
C ARG A 39 11.82 13.61 -11.08
N PHE A 40 12.65 12.86 -10.36
CA PHE A 40 13.89 13.32 -9.71
C PHE A 40 13.69 14.24 -8.49
N GLU A 41 12.45 14.56 -8.11
CA GLU A 41 12.13 15.31 -6.90
C GLU A 41 11.98 14.40 -5.67
N ALA A 42 12.02 15.00 -4.48
CA ALA A 42 11.70 14.27 -3.25
C ALA A 42 10.25 13.74 -3.27
N PRO A 43 9.97 12.58 -2.63
CA PRO A 43 8.63 12.02 -2.57
C PRO A 43 7.67 12.97 -1.86
N LYS A 44 6.44 13.03 -2.35
CA LYS A 44 5.35 13.81 -1.75
C LYS A 44 4.31 12.86 -1.18
N GLU A 45 3.72 13.24 -0.05
CA GLU A 45 2.61 12.52 0.58
C GLU A 45 1.51 12.17 -0.44
N PRO A 46 0.93 10.96 -0.36
CA PRO A 46 0.01 10.40 -1.35
C PRO A 46 -1.26 11.23 -1.56
#